data_AF-A0AA37NTQ8-F1
#
_entry.id   AF-A0AA37NTQ8-F1
#
_cell.length_a   1.000
_cell.length_b   1.000
_cell.length_c   1.000
_cell.angle_alpha   90.00
_cell.angle_beta   90.00
_cell.angle_gamma   90.00
#
_symmetry.space_group_name_H-M   'P 1'
#
loop_
_entity.id
_entity.type
_entity.pdbx_description
1 polymer ?
#
loop_
_entity_poly.entity_id
_entity_poly.type
_entity_poly.pdbx_seq_one_letter_code
_entity_poly.pdbx_strand_id
1 'polypeptide(L)'
;MYTVEAFFDVAAKTAAEGKPLLLPAAPNTIVHALHVDDCAEAYVAIATHPNRKEVEGQTFNISAQRYETVDEVAQALTVEYGIQGGLQYVDSSTLKEGEDPWPPGIISFPQWTDSTKLTSLTGWKHHRPLFSESIHVYRLGYEATSVAGHENISKTSGILQAWTRQTRPTSASAKG
;
A
#
# COMPACT_ATOMS: atom_id res chain seq x y z
N MET A 1 6.26 -6.30 -3.49
CA MET A 1 5.60 -5.80 -2.27
C MET A 1 6.45 -4.68 -1.68
N TYR A 2 6.56 -3.55 -2.39
CA TYR A 2 7.34 -2.37 -1.95
C TYR A 2 6.48 -1.38 -1.15
N THR A 3 5.16 -1.48 -1.33
CA THR A 3 4.19 -0.48 -0.90
C THR A 3 3.88 -0.55 0.59
N VAL A 4 3.95 -1.73 1.20
CA VAL A 4 3.60 -1.96 2.61
C VAL A 4 4.66 -1.37 3.56
N GLU A 5 5.95 -1.51 3.23
CA GLU A 5 7.06 -0.94 4.03
C GLU A 5 6.93 0.58 4.20
N ALA A 6 6.57 1.29 3.11
CA ALA A 6 6.42 2.75 3.15
C ALA A 6 5.39 3.23 4.18
N PHE A 7 4.27 2.53 4.34
CA PHE A 7 3.25 2.89 5.34
C PHE A 7 3.80 2.81 6.76
N PHE A 8 4.60 1.79 7.07
CA PHE A 8 5.19 1.57 8.38
C PHE A 8 6.35 2.52 8.68
N ASP A 9 7.23 2.76 7.72
CA ASP A 9 8.34 3.69 7.88
C ASP A 9 7.85 5.13 8.10
N VAL A 10 6.86 5.55 7.31
CA VAL A 10 6.25 6.88 7.47
C VAL A 10 5.57 7.00 8.83
N ALA A 11 4.75 6.03 9.22
CA ALA A 11 4.04 6.10 10.50
C ALA A 11 4.99 6.06 11.71
N ALA A 12 6.01 5.19 11.68
CA ALA A 12 7.02 5.10 12.73
C ALA A 12 7.80 6.42 12.88
N LYS A 13 8.23 7.01 11.75
CA LYS A 13 8.93 8.29 11.74
C LYS A 13 8.04 9.42 12.26
N THR A 14 6.80 9.51 11.80
CA THR A 14 5.84 10.52 12.26
C THR A 14 5.59 10.42 13.76
N ALA A 15 5.39 9.21 14.28
CA ALA A 15 5.20 8.97 15.70
C ALA A 15 6.44 9.40 16.52
N ALA A 16 7.64 9.06 16.05
CA ALA A 16 8.90 9.44 16.71
C ALA A 16 9.13 10.97 16.72
N GLU A 17 8.70 11.67 15.68
CA GLU A 17 8.80 13.14 15.59
C GLU A 17 7.69 13.88 16.36
N GLY A 18 6.66 13.17 16.83
CA GLY A 18 5.51 13.77 17.54
C GLY A 18 4.68 14.73 16.67
N LYS A 19 4.72 14.55 15.35
CA LYS A 19 4.02 15.40 14.37
C LYS A 19 2.72 14.75 13.87
N PRO A 20 1.80 15.52 13.26
CA PRO A 20 0.69 14.93 12.50
C PRO A 20 1.20 14.11 11.31
N LEU A 21 0.44 13.10 10.93
CA LEU A 21 0.64 12.38 9.68
C LEU A 21 0.14 13.24 8.52
N LEU A 22 1.07 13.80 7.74
CA LEU A 22 0.75 14.60 6.56
C LEU A 22 0.28 13.70 5.42
N LEU A 23 -0.84 14.07 4.79
CA LEU A 23 -1.48 13.33 3.71
C LEU A 23 -1.71 14.25 2.50
N PRO A 24 -0.76 14.34 1.56
CA PRO A 24 -0.90 15.07 0.30
C PRO A 24 -1.79 14.35 -0.73
N ALA A 25 -2.90 13.78 -0.28
CA ALA A 25 -3.90 13.10 -1.11
C ALA A 25 -5.30 13.34 -0.53
N ALA A 26 -6.34 13.31 -1.37
CA ALA A 26 -7.70 13.42 -0.88
C ALA A 26 -8.04 12.22 0.03
N PRO A 27 -8.80 12.39 1.13
CA PRO A 27 -9.13 11.31 2.06
C PRO A 27 -9.85 10.13 1.41
N ASN A 28 -10.64 10.39 0.36
CA ASN A 28 -11.37 9.39 -0.42
C ASN A 28 -10.55 8.80 -1.58
N THR A 29 -9.26 9.13 -1.72
CA THR A 29 -8.38 8.50 -2.70
C THR A 29 -8.32 7.00 -2.41
N ILE A 30 -8.54 6.19 -3.44
CA ILE A 30 -8.58 4.75 -3.30
C ILE A 30 -7.18 4.21 -3.01
N VAL A 31 -7.09 3.33 -2.00
CA VAL A 31 -5.96 2.46 -1.73
C VAL A 31 -6.42 1.03 -1.95
N HIS A 32 -5.78 0.33 -2.87
CA HIS A 32 -6.09 -1.07 -3.15
C HIS A 32 -4.98 -1.97 -2.63
N ALA A 33 -5.31 -2.72 -1.58
CA ALA A 33 -4.49 -3.78 -1.03
C ALA A 33 -5.26 -5.10 -1.04
N LEU A 34 -4.52 -6.20 -1.15
CA LEU A 34 -5.02 -7.55 -0.99
C LEU A 34 -3.94 -8.37 -0.28
N HIS A 35 -4.34 -9.23 0.65
CA HIS A 35 -3.41 -10.15 1.27
C HIS A 35 -2.81 -11.13 0.24
N VAL A 36 -1.51 -11.39 0.32
CA VAL A 36 -0.78 -12.21 -0.67
C VAL A 36 -1.35 -13.63 -0.80
N ASP A 37 -1.75 -14.25 0.31
CA ASP A 37 -2.37 -15.57 0.27
C ASP A 37 -3.75 -15.58 -0.42
N ASP A 38 -4.58 -14.55 -0.23
CA ASP A 38 -5.87 -14.46 -0.95
C ASP A 38 -5.61 -14.37 -2.46
N CYS A 39 -4.53 -13.66 -2.86
CA CYS A 39 -4.08 -13.63 -4.24
C CYS A 39 -3.64 -15.03 -4.71
N ALA A 40 -2.85 -15.75 -3.92
CA ALA A 40 -2.41 -17.11 -4.25
C ALA A 40 -3.59 -18.09 -4.36
N GLU A 41 -4.54 -18.04 -3.44
CA GLU A 41 -5.75 -18.86 -3.44
C GLU A 41 -6.63 -18.56 -4.67
N ALA A 42 -6.73 -17.31 -5.10
CA ALA A 42 -7.39 -16.93 -6.34
C ALA A 42 -6.72 -17.59 -7.57
N TYR A 43 -5.39 -17.60 -7.66
CA TYR A 43 -4.68 -18.31 -8.72
C TYR A 43 -4.95 -19.82 -8.68
N VAL A 44 -4.95 -20.43 -7.49
CA VAL A 44 -5.29 -21.85 -7.32
C VAL A 44 -6.71 -22.12 -7.79
N ALA A 45 -7.68 -21.26 -7.47
CA ALA A 45 -9.06 -21.42 -7.89
C ALA A 45 -9.22 -21.39 -9.42
N ILE A 46 -8.50 -20.50 -10.11
CA ILE A 46 -8.46 -20.45 -11.58
C ILE A 46 -7.81 -21.72 -12.13
N ALA A 47 -6.64 -22.10 -11.61
CA ALA A 47 -5.84 -23.20 -12.13
C ALA A 47 -6.48 -24.58 -11.91
N THR A 48 -7.27 -24.72 -10.85
CA THR A 48 -7.92 -25.98 -10.46
C THR A 48 -9.41 -26.04 -10.84
N HIS A 49 -9.91 -25.04 -11.59
CA HIS A 49 -11.32 -25.01 -12.02
C HIS A 49 -11.69 -26.30 -12.80
N PRO A 50 -12.73 -27.06 -12.39
CA PRO A 50 -13.07 -28.33 -13.01
C PRO A 50 -13.36 -28.25 -14.51
N ASN A 51 -13.85 -27.12 -15.01
CA ASN A 51 -14.07 -26.90 -16.43
C ASN A 51 -13.07 -25.89 -17.01
N ARG A 52 -11.92 -26.39 -17.47
CA ARG A 52 -10.85 -25.55 -18.03
C ARG A 52 -11.31 -24.59 -19.15
N LYS A 53 -12.32 -24.98 -19.93
CA LYS A 53 -12.84 -24.15 -21.03
C LYS A 53 -13.48 -22.84 -20.56
N GLU A 54 -13.91 -22.78 -19.29
CA GLU A 54 -14.51 -21.57 -18.72
C GLU A 54 -13.46 -20.54 -18.26
N VAL A 55 -12.21 -20.96 -18.04
CA VAL A 55 -11.10 -20.09 -17.59
C VAL A 55 -10.05 -19.86 -18.67
N GLU A 56 -9.92 -20.75 -19.65
CA GLU A 56 -8.94 -20.62 -20.72
C GLU A 56 -9.19 -19.39 -21.58
N GLY A 57 -8.13 -18.60 -21.82
CA GLY A 57 -8.19 -17.36 -22.60
C GLY A 57 -8.93 -16.21 -21.90
N GLN A 58 -9.30 -16.37 -20.63
CA GLN A 58 -9.99 -15.33 -19.87
C GLN A 58 -9.03 -14.47 -19.06
N THR A 59 -9.40 -13.21 -18.88
CA THR A 59 -8.79 -12.31 -17.89
C THR A 59 -9.65 -12.28 -16.64
N PHE A 60 -9.00 -12.32 -15.48
CA PHE A 60 -9.61 -12.18 -14.16
C PHE A 60 -8.89 -11.09 -13.38
N ASN A 61 -9.64 -10.22 -12.73
CA ASN A 61 -9.10 -9.34 -11.71
C ASN A 61 -9.10 -10.07 -10.38
N ILE A 62 -8.06 -9.83 -9.59
CA ILE A 62 -7.91 -10.33 -8.23
C ILE A 62 -7.79 -9.10 -7.35
N SER A 63 -8.72 -8.97 -6.39
CA SER A 63 -8.82 -7.83 -5.49
C SER A 63 -9.42 -8.26 -4.15
N ALA A 64 -9.39 -7.38 -3.16
CA ALA A 64 -10.06 -7.60 -1.88
C ALA A 64 -11.60 -7.56 -2.03
N GLN A 65 -12.30 -7.70 -0.91
CA GLN A 65 -13.77 -7.64 -0.87
C GLN A 65 -14.34 -6.25 -1.20
N ARG A 66 -13.55 -5.19 -0.98
CA ARG A 66 -13.81 -3.80 -1.38
C ARG A 66 -12.50 -3.04 -1.43
N TYR A 67 -12.49 -1.88 -2.08
CA TYR A 67 -11.38 -0.96 -1.95
C TYR A 67 -11.35 -0.31 -0.56
N GLU A 68 -10.17 0.16 -0.18
CA GLU A 68 -9.96 1.02 0.98
C GLU A 68 -9.72 2.46 0.51
N THR A 69 -9.75 3.41 1.43
CA THR A 69 -9.37 4.79 1.17
C THR A 69 -8.09 5.17 1.92
N VAL A 70 -7.45 6.26 1.49
CA VAL A 70 -6.32 6.86 2.21
C VAL A 70 -6.69 7.17 3.66
N ASP A 71 -7.90 7.66 3.91
CA ASP A 71 -8.38 7.94 5.27
C ASP A 71 -8.49 6.68 6.13
N GLU A 72 -9.08 5.59 5.62
CA GLU A 72 -9.19 4.32 6.36
C GLU A 72 -7.80 3.78 6.76
N VAL A 73 -6.85 3.79 5.82
CA VAL A 73 -5.49 3.31 6.07
C VAL A 73 -4.73 4.25 7.02
N ALA A 74 -4.86 5.57 6.84
CA ALA A 74 -4.18 6.55 7.69
C ALA A 74 -4.69 6.56 9.13
N GLN A 75 -6.00 6.37 9.33
CA GLN A 75 -6.59 6.20 10.66
C GLN A 75 -6.04 4.95 11.34
N ALA A 76 -5.99 3.82 10.63
CA ALA A 76 -5.43 2.58 11.15
C ALA A 76 -3.94 2.76 11.56
N LEU A 77 -3.13 3.45 10.75
CA LEU A 77 -1.73 3.75 11.08
C LEU A 77 -1.61 4.66 12.31
N THR A 78 -2.47 5.68 12.41
CA THR A 78 -2.48 6.63 13.54
C THR A 78 -2.75 5.90 14.85
N VAL A 79 -3.71 4.98 14.85
CA VAL A 79 -4.02 4.15 16.01
C VAL A 79 -2.86 3.18 16.31
N GLU A 80 -2.38 2.45 15.30
CA GLU A 80 -1.35 1.41 15.48
C GLU A 80 -0.03 1.98 16.03
N TYR A 81 0.39 3.16 15.55
CA TYR A 81 1.64 3.81 15.98
C TYR A 81 1.44 4.87 17.07
N GLY A 82 0.21 5.11 17.51
CA GLY A 82 -0.10 6.11 18.54
C GLY A 82 0.30 7.55 18.14
N ILE A 83 0.10 7.93 16.88
CA ILE A 83 0.46 9.26 16.35
C ILE A 83 -0.42 10.34 17.02
N GLN A 84 0.14 11.05 18.01
CA GLN A 84 -0.59 12.03 18.81
C GLN A 84 -1.00 13.28 18.04
N GLY A 85 -0.27 13.62 16.97
CA GLY A 85 -0.60 14.76 16.12
C GLY A 85 -1.83 14.55 15.24
N GLY A 86 -2.37 13.33 15.17
CA GLY A 86 -3.51 12.98 14.32
C GLY A 86 -3.17 13.03 12.82
N LEU A 87 -4.20 13.22 12.00
CA LEU A 87 -4.11 13.29 10.55
C LEU A 87 -4.17 14.74 10.06
N GLN A 88 -3.39 15.07 9.05
CA GLN A 88 -3.46 16.37 8.37
C GLN A 88 -3.44 16.19 6.85
N TYR A 89 -4.59 16.42 6.23
CA TYR A 89 -4.70 16.49 4.77
C TYR A 89 -4.18 17.83 4.27
N VAL A 90 -3.28 17.79 3.30
CA VAL A 90 -2.61 18.97 2.75
C VAL A 90 -2.68 18.97 1.24
N ASP A 91 -2.69 20.16 0.64
CA ASP A 91 -2.49 20.27 -0.80
C ASP A 91 -1.02 20.02 -1.11
N SER A 92 -0.72 19.09 -2.03
CA SER A 92 0.65 18.73 -2.39
C SER A 92 1.46 19.92 -2.92
N SER A 93 0.82 20.93 -3.51
CA SER A 93 1.47 22.17 -3.98
C SER A 93 1.96 23.08 -2.85
N THR A 94 1.50 22.85 -1.62
CA THR A 94 1.89 23.65 -0.44
C THR A 94 3.08 23.07 0.30
N LEU A 95 3.47 21.83 0.00
CA LEU A 95 4.62 21.17 0.61
C LEU A 95 5.92 21.65 -0.02
N LYS A 96 6.92 21.95 0.82
CA LYS A 96 8.28 22.22 0.34
C LYS A 96 8.97 20.91 -0.04
N GLU A 97 10.07 21.04 -0.79
CA GLU A 97 10.89 19.88 -1.13
C GLU A 97 11.33 19.12 0.14
N GLY A 98 11.02 17.82 0.18
CA GLY A 98 11.34 16.95 1.31
C GLY A 98 10.33 16.96 2.46
N GLU A 99 9.25 17.75 2.38
CA GLU A 99 8.17 17.73 3.38
C GLU A 99 7.13 16.63 3.13
N ASP A 100 6.96 16.16 1.88
CA ASP A 100 6.11 14.99 1.58
C ASP A 100 6.76 13.72 2.17
N PRO A 101 6.12 13.07 3.15
CA PRO A 101 6.68 11.86 3.74
C PRO A 101 6.48 10.63 2.84
N TRP A 102 5.60 10.68 1.85
CA TRP A 102 5.19 9.52 1.07
C TRP A 102 6.04 9.34 -0.19
N PRO A 103 6.48 8.11 -0.49
CA PRO A 103 6.98 7.80 -1.81
C PRO A 103 5.87 8.04 -2.87
N PRO A 104 6.25 8.49 -4.09
CA PRO A 104 5.29 8.77 -5.15
C PRO A 104 4.37 7.59 -5.45
N GLY A 105 3.07 7.84 -5.57
CA GLY A 105 2.08 6.84 -5.98
C GLY A 105 1.66 5.83 -4.90
N ILE A 106 2.17 5.93 -3.67
CA ILE A 106 1.73 5.05 -2.57
C ILE A 106 0.31 5.41 -2.11
N ILE A 107 0.04 6.69 -1.89
CA ILE A 107 -1.27 7.20 -1.45
C ILE A 107 -1.98 8.06 -2.52
N SER A 108 -1.34 8.28 -3.67
CA SER A 108 -1.82 9.21 -4.71
C SER A 108 -2.13 8.54 -6.05
N PHE A 109 -2.25 7.20 -6.05
CA PHE A 109 -2.52 6.42 -7.25
C PHE A 109 -3.82 5.60 -7.11
N PRO A 110 -5.00 6.24 -7.26
CA PRO A 110 -6.27 5.57 -7.06
C PRO A 110 -6.50 4.51 -8.13
N GLN A 111 -6.50 3.25 -7.71
CA GLN A 111 -6.82 2.11 -8.56
C GLN A 111 -7.66 1.09 -7.82
N TRP A 112 -8.67 0.55 -8.48
CA TRP A 112 -9.44 -0.59 -7.99
C TRP A 112 -9.85 -1.47 -9.16
N THR A 113 -9.92 -2.78 -8.94
CA THR A 113 -10.43 -3.74 -9.91
C THR A 113 -11.49 -4.63 -9.27
N ASP A 114 -12.56 -4.90 -10.01
CA ASP A 114 -13.65 -5.76 -9.54
C ASP A 114 -13.34 -7.24 -9.79
N SER A 115 -13.37 -8.05 -8.73
CA SER A 115 -13.14 -9.50 -8.76
C SER A 115 -14.43 -10.33 -8.83
N THR A 116 -15.59 -9.71 -9.04
CA THR A 116 -16.90 -10.41 -9.14
C THR A 116 -16.90 -11.54 -10.19
N LYS A 117 -16.22 -11.34 -11.33
CA LYS A 117 -16.09 -12.39 -12.37
C LYS A 117 -15.42 -13.65 -11.80
N LEU A 118 -14.34 -13.48 -11.04
CA LEU A 118 -13.58 -14.57 -10.47
C LEU A 118 -14.40 -15.30 -9.41
N THR A 119 -14.98 -14.56 -8.45
CA THR A 119 -15.75 -15.13 -7.34
C THR A 119 -16.99 -15.86 -7.84
N SER A 120 -17.70 -15.29 -8.81
CA SER A 120 -18.90 -15.90 -9.39
C SER A 120 -18.60 -17.17 -10.18
N LEU A 121 -17.49 -17.20 -10.92
CA LEU A 121 -17.16 -18.34 -11.78
C LEU A 121 -16.54 -19.51 -10.98
N THR A 122 -15.58 -19.20 -10.11
CA THR A 122 -14.76 -20.23 -9.44
C THR A 122 -15.28 -20.59 -8.06
N GLY A 123 -16.17 -19.78 -7.48
CA GLY A 123 -16.60 -19.90 -6.09
C GLY A 123 -15.55 -19.48 -5.06
N TRP A 124 -14.37 -18.99 -5.49
CA TRP A 124 -13.37 -18.38 -4.61
C TRP A 124 -13.97 -17.22 -3.82
N LYS A 125 -13.53 -17.05 -2.57
CA LYS A 125 -14.02 -16.01 -1.66
C LYS A 125 -12.85 -15.26 -1.06
N HIS A 126 -13.10 -14.01 -0.71
CA HIS A 126 -12.21 -13.24 0.15
C HIS A 126 -12.22 -13.86 1.54
N HIS A 127 -11.04 -14.10 2.10
CA HIS A 127 -10.89 -14.74 3.41
C HIS A 127 -10.30 -13.80 4.44
N ARG A 128 -9.32 -12.98 4.04
CA ARG A 128 -8.53 -12.18 4.95
C ARG A 128 -9.09 -10.76 5.07
N PRO A 129 -8.95 -10.11 6.23
CA PRO A 129 -9.42 -8.74 6.43
C PRO A 129 -8.74 -7.75 5.47
N LEU A 130 -9.31 -6.55 5.37
CA LEU A 130 -8.69 -5.44 4.68
C LEU A 130 -7.35 -5.04 5.34
N PHE A 131 -6.52 -4.30 4.61
CA PHE A 131 -5.20 -3.91 5.11
C PHE A 131 -5.30 -3.05 6.37
N SER A 132 -6.17 -2.05 6.39
CA SER A 132 -6.45 -1.21 7.56
C SER A 132 -7.01 -2.01 8.75
N GLU A 133 -7.81 -3.04 8.49
CA GLU A 133 -8.41 -3.91 9.53
C GLU A 133 -7.39 -4.88 10.16
N SER A 134 -6.30 -5.19 9.45
CA SER A 134 -5.29 -6.16 9.88
C SER A 134 -3.88 -5.55 9.98
N ILE A 135 -3.80 -4.22 10.07
CA ILE A 135 -2.55 -3.46 10.02
C ILE A 135 -1.52 -3.91 11.05
N HIS A 136 -1.99 -4.30 12.24
CA HIS A 136 -1.17 -4.83 13.32
C HIS A 136 -0.35 -6.06 12.89
N VAL A 137 -0.98 -7.02 12.21
CA VAL A 137 -0.33 -8.26 11.77
C VAL A 137 0.74 -7.95 10.73
N TYR A 138 0.43 -7.07 9.78
CA TYR A 138 1.41 -6.63 8.79
C TYR A 138 2.60 -5.90 9.41
N ARG A 139 2.35 -5.03 10.41
CA ARG A 139 3.43 -4.35 11.15
C ARG A 139 4.35 -5.35 11.83
N LEU A 140 3.79 -6.31 12.58
CA LEU A 140 4.59 -7.33 13.26
C LEU A 140 5.43 -8.15 12.27
N GLY A 141 4.84 -8.53 11.13
CA GLY A 141 5.57 -9.23 10.08
C GLY A 141 6.71 -8.40 9.48
N TYR A 142 6.46 -7.12 9.21
CA TYR A 142 7.46 -6.18 8.72
C TYR A 142 8.61 -6.00 9.72
N GLU A 143 8.30 -5.67 10.97
CA GLU A 143 9.29 -5.42 12.02
C GLU A 143 10.14 -6.66 12.31
N ALA A 144 9.52 -7.84 12.42
CA ALA A 144 10.24 -9.08 12.63
C ALA A 144 11.22 -9.39 11.48
N THR A 145 10.76 -9.17 10.24
CA THR A 145 11.58 -9.38 9.04
C THR A 145 12.73 -8.37 8.94
N SER A 146 12.48 -7.12 9.35
CA SER A 146 13.48 -6.05 9.42
C SER A 146 14.56 -6.35 10.47
N VAL A 147 14.16 -6.72 11.69
CA VAL A 147 15.08 -7.11 12.77
C VAL A 147 15.89 -8.35 12.40
N ALA A 148 15.31 -9.30 11.67
CA ALA A 148 16.02 -10.48 11.18
C ALA A 148 17.04 -10.18 10.07
N GLY A 149 17.09 -8.95 9.55
CA GLY A 149 18.01 -8.56 8.47
C GLY A 149 17.72 -9.27 7.16
N HIS A 150 16.46 -9.63 6.90
CA HIS A 150 16.09 -10.38 5.70
C HIS A 150 16.44 -9.56 4.44
N GLU A 151 17.13 -10.18 3.48
CA GLU A 151 17.65 -9.48 2.30
C GLU A 151 16.59 -8.71 1.50
N ASN A 152 15.35 -9.20 1.51
CA ASN A 152 14.21 -8.55 0.88
C ASN A 152 13.97 -7.14 1.41
N ILE A 153 14.17 -6.89 2.71
CA ILE A 153 14.02 -5.54 3.31
C ILE A 153 15.06 -4.61 2.71
N SER A 154 16.32 -5.02 2.67
CA SER A 154 17.38 -4.19 2.07
C SER A 154 17.12 -3.89 0.58
N LYS A 155 16.60 -4.87 -0.16
CA LYS A 155 16.23 -4.70 -1.57
C LYS A 155 15.05 -3.72 -1.73
N THR A 156 13.99 -3.88 -0.94
CA THR A 156 12.79 -3.04 -1.01
C THR A 156 13.09 -1.60 -0.55
N SER A 157 13.83 -1.41 0.54
CA SER A 157 14.29 -0.09 0.98
C SER A 157 15.15 0.60 -0.07
N GLY A 158 16.06 -0.12 -0.72
CA GLY A 158 16.91 0.43 -1.79
C GLY A 158 16.09 0.94 -2.99
N ILE A 159 15.04 0.21 -3.37
CA ILE A 159 14.12 0.60 -4.43
C ILE A 159 13.27 1.81 -4.00
N LEU A 160 12.73 1.83 -2.79
CA LEU A 160 11.98 2.96 -2.25
C LEU A 160 12.82 4.25 -2.22
N GLN A 161 14.10 4.14 -1.81
CA GLN A 161 15.03 5.27 -1.83
C GLN A 161 15.29 5.77 -3.25
N ALA A 162 15.51 4.87 -4.22
CA ALA A 162 15.72 5.24 -5.62
C ALA A 162 14.48 5.93 -6.21
N TRP A 163 13.29 5.39 -5.94
CA TRP A 163 12.02 5.93 -6.42
C TRP A 163 11.74 7.33 -5.86
N THR A 164 12.02 7.53 -4.56
CA THR A 164 11.87 8.84 -3.89
C THR A 164 12.91 9.86 -4.35
N ARG A 165 14.08 9.42 -4.84
CA ARG A 165 15.12 10.31 -5.39
C ARG A 165 14.83 10.75 -6.83
N GLN A 166 14.29 9.86 -7.67
CA GLN A 166 14.03 10.15 -9.09
C GLN A 166 12.92 11.19 -9.32
N THR A 167 12.04 11.41 -8.35
CA THR A 167 11.00 12.44 -8.42
C THR A 167 11.42 13.79 -7.84
N ARG A 168 12.67 13.94 -7.36
CA ARG A 168 13.25 15.26 -7.09
C ARG A 168 13.71 15.86 -8.41
N PRO A 169 13.31 17.09 -8.78
CA PRO A 169 13.96 17.79 -9.87
C PRO A 169 15.44 17.95 -9.50
N THR A 170 16.35 17.42 -10.31
CA THR A 170 17.76 17.81 -10.20
C THR A 170 17.85 19.30 -10.48
N SER A 171 18.11 20.10 -9.44
CA SER A 171 18.50 21.50 -9.62
C SER A 171 19.87 21.55 -10.30
N ALA A 172 19.89 21.52 -11.63
CA ALA A 172 21.00 21.89 -12.50
C ALA A 172 20.38 22.14 -13.90
N SER A 173 20.45 23.30 -14.54
CA SER A 173 21.42 24.39 -14.45
C SER A 173 20.80 25.69 -14.97
N ALA A 174 20.67 26.69 -14.11
CA ALA A 174 20.74 28.08 -14.57
C ALA A 174 22.22 28.41 -14.74
N LYS A 175 22.71 28.42 -15.98
CA LYS A 175 23.97 29.05 -16.34
C LYS A 175 23.70 30.05 -17.45
N GLY A 176 23.99 31.31 -17.13
CA GLY A 176 24.47 32.36 -18.04
C GLY A 176 23.46 32.90 -19.02
#